data_AF-A0A3D1BYL3-F1
#
_entry.id   AF-A0A3D1BYL3-F1
#
_cell.length_a   1.000
_cell.length_b   1.000
_cell.length_c   1.000
_cell.angle_alpha   90.00
_cell.angle_beta   90.00
_cell.angle_gamma   90.00
#
_symmetry.space_group_name_H-M   'P 1'
#
loop_
_entity.id
_entity.type
_entity.pdbx_description
1 polymer ?
#
loop_
_entity_poly.entity_id
_entity_poly.type
_entity_poly.pdbx_seq_one_letter_code
_entity_poly.pdbx_strand_id
1 'polypeptide(L)' 'GPLMHVIAAKAVAFLEALKPEFKVYQTQVIKNAQTMAESLSKRGVRIISGRTESHVFLVDLRP' A
#
# COMPACT_ATOMS: atom_id res chain seq x y z
N GLY A 1 24.55 1.52 21.56
CA GLY A 1 25.31 1.07 20.37
C GLY A 1 24.35 0.65 19.27
N PRO A 2 24.79 0.52 18.00
CA PRO A 2 23.92 0.16 16.88
C PRO A 2 23.35 -1.27 17.04
N LEU A 3 22.10 -1.46 16.61
CA LEU A 3 21.44 -2.77 16.62
C LEU A 3 21.83 -3.56 15.35
N MET A 4 22.98 -4.23 15.39
CA MET A 4 23.54 -4.90 14.21
C MET A 4 22.61 -5.92 13.56
N HIS A 5 21.79 -6.63 14.34
CA HIS A 5 20.78 -7.56 13.83
C HIS A 5 19.69 -6.85 13.00
N VAL A 6 19.29 -5.64 13.39
CA VAL A 6 18.33 -4.83 12.61
C VAL A 6 18.95 -4.30 11.32
N ILE A 7 20.22 -3.88 11.38
CA ILE A 7 20.94 -3.42 10.19
C ILE A 7 21.06 -4.55 9.17
N ALA A 8 21.41 -5.76 9.61
CA ALA A 8 21.45 -6.95 8.76
C ALA A 8 20.08 -7.26 8.14
N ALA A 9 19.00 -7.23 8.93
CA ALA A 9 17.65 -7.45 8.42
C ALA A 9 17.22 -6.42 7.35
N LYS A 10 17.56 -5.13 7.56
CA LYS A 10 17.29 -4.08 6.56
C LYS A 10 18.07 -4.30 5.26
N ALA A 11 19.32 -4.77 5.33
CA ALA A 11 20.09 -5.09 4.14
C ALA A 11 19.42 -6.19 3.30
N VAL A 12 18.90 -7.24 3.94
CA VAL A 12 18.11 -8.28 3.26
C VAL A 12 16.83 -7.72 2.66
N ALA A 13 16.09 -6.89 3.39
CA ALA A 13 14.86 -6.26 2.88
C ALA A 13 15.13 -5.37 1.65
N PHE A 14 16.26 -4.66 1.61
CA PHE A 14 16.65 -3.87 0.44
C PHE A 14 17.01 -4.75 -0.76
N LEU A 15 17.70 -5.88 -0.53
CA LEU A 15 17.97 -6.85 -1.60
C LEU A 15 16.67 -7.40 -2.17
N GLU A 16 15.68 -7.74 -1.35
CA GLU A 16 14.36 -8.19 -1.81
C GLU A 16 13.61 -7.10 -2.57
N ALA A 17 13.67 -5.85 -2.09
CA ALA A 17 13.02 -4.71 -2.75
C ALA A 17 13.56 -4.42 -4.16
N LEU A 18 14.81 -4.80 -4.45
CA LEU A 18 15.45 -4.65 -5.76
C LEU A 18 15.04 -5.75 -6.75
N LYS A 19 14.43 -6.85 -6.29
CA LYS A 19 14.03 -7.95 -7.17
C LYS A 19 12.85 -7.54 -8.07
N PRO A 20 12.78 -7.98 -9.34
CA PRO A 20 11.68 -7.64 -10.25
C PRO A 20 10.29 -7.99 -9.70
N GLU A 21 10.18 -9.08 -8.95
CA GLU A 21 8.95 -9.55 -8.33
C GLU A 21 8.40 -8.55 -7.31
N PHE A 22 9.27 -7.78 -6.63
CA PHE A 22 8.84 -6.75 -5.71
C PHE A 22 8.14 -5.60 -6.44
N LYS A 23 8.56 -5.26 -7.66
CA LYS A 23 7.87 -4.27 -8.50
C LYS A 23 6.48 -4.76 -8.91
N VAL A 24 6.37 -6.05 -9.26
CA VAL A 24 5.07 -6.69 -9.55
C VAL A 24 4.17 -6.65 -8.32
N TYR A 25 4.70 -7.00 -7.16
CA TYR A 25 3.99 -6.93 -5.88
C TYR A 25 3.47 -5.51 -5.60
N GLN A 26 4.31 -4.47 -5.71
CA GLN A 26 3.89 -3.10 -5.43
C GLN A 26 2.85 -2.58 -6.43
N THR A 27 2.92 -3.02 -7.68
CA THR A 27 1.88 -2.71 -8.69
C THR A 27 0.54 -3.33 -8.28
N GLN A 28 0.57 -4.57 -7.78
CA GLN A 28 -0.63 -5.25 -7.29
C GLN A 28 -1.21 -4.58 -6.03
N VAL A 29 -0.37 -4.07 -5.13
CA VAL A 29 -0.81 -3.31 -3.94
C VAL A 29 -1.64 -2.10 -4.34
N ILE A 30 -1.14 -1.27 -5.28
CA ILE A 30 -1.86 -0.09 -5.76
C ILE A 30 -3.17 -0.49 -6.46
N LYS A 31 -3.12 -1.50 -7.34
CA LYS A 31 -4.31 -2.01 -8.04
C LYS A 31 -5.40 -2.48 -7.05
N ASN A 32 -5.00 -3.16 -5.98
CA ASN A 32 -5.92 -3.61 -4.94
C ASN A 32 -6.54 -2.44 -4.19
N ALA A 33 -5.74 -1.45 -3.80
CA ALA A 33 -6.23 -0.26 -3.10
C ALA A 33 -7.23 0.53 -3.95
N GLN A 34 -6.95 0.72 -5.24
CA GLN A 34 -7.86 1.35 -6.20
C GLN A 34 -9.17 0.57 -6.34
N THR A 35 -9.07 -0.75 -6.56
CA THR A 35 -10.24 -1.63 -6.68
C THR A 35 -11.13 -1.58 -5.44
N MET A 36 -10.51 -1.57 -4.25
CA MET A 36 -11.25 -1.50 -2.98
C MET A 36 -11.92 -0.14 -2.80
N ALA A 37 -11.22 0.97 -3.06
CA ALA A 37 -11.77 2.31 -2.97
C ALA A 37 -12.97 2.48 -3.93
N GLU A 38 -12.83 2.05 -5.19
CA GLU A 38 -13.93 2.09 -6.16
C GLU A 38 -15.13 1.23 -5.75
N SER A 39 -14.87 0.02 -5.25
CA SER A 39 -15.92 -0.89 -4.81
C SER A 39 -16.70 -0.33 -3.62
N LEU A 40 -16.03 0.33 -2.69
CA LEU A 40 -16.67 1.01 -1.57
C LEU A 40 -17.46 2.24 -2.03
N SER A 41 -16.90 3.07 -2.91
CA SER A 41 -17.60 4.20 -3.53
C SER A 41 -18.89 3.76 -4.23
N LYS A 42 -18.86 2.67 -5.01
CA LYS A 42 -20.04 2.09 -5.68
C LYS A 42 -21.13 1.63 -4.70
N ARG A 43 -20.75 1.33 -3.45
CA ARG A 43 -21.67 0.94 -2.37
C ARG A 43 -22.13 2.13 -1.52
N GLY A 44 -21.87 3.36 -1.95
CA GLY A 44 -22.33 4.58 -1.27
C GLY A 44 -21.41 5.07 -0.15
N VAL A 45 -20.24 4.45 0.03
CA VAL A 45 -19.26 4.88 1.04
C VAL A 45 -18.42 6.03 0.49
N ARG A 46 -18.32 7.14 1.22
CA ARG A 46 -17.55 8.31 0.79
C ARG A 46 -16.04 8.07 0.98
N ILE A 47 -15.29 8.03 -0.12
CA ILE A 47 -13.83 8.03 -0.12
C ILE A 47 -13.32 9.47 -0.16
N ILE A 48 -12.44 9.86 0.78
CA ILE A 48 -11.81 11.18 0.78
C ILE A 48 -10.98 11.34 -0.49
N SER A 49 -11.08 12.51 -1.14
CA SER A 49 -10.46 12.81 -2.44
C SER A 49 -10.96 11.97 -3.63
N GLY A 50 -11.95 11.09 -3.42
CA GLY A 50 -12.64 10.32 -4.46
C GLY A 50 -11.86 9.15 -5.07
N ARG A 51 -10.56 8.99 -4.80
CA ARG A 51 -9.70 7.90 -5.31
C ARG A 51 -8.45 7.70 -4.44
N THR A 52 -7.62 6.71 -4.80
CA THR A 52 -6.24 6.57 -4.29
C THR A 52 -5.22 6.33 -5.39
N GLU A 53 -4.00 6.79 -5.15
CA GLU A 53 -2.82 6.60 -5.99
C GLU A 53 -1.69 5.91 -5.20
N SER A 54 -2.02 5.37 -4.03
CA SER A 54 -1.07 4.73 -3.12
C SER A 54 -1.63 3.40 -2.62
N HIS A 55 -1.09 2.90 -1.51
CA HIS A 55 -1.51 1.67 -0.84
C HIS A 55 -2.65 1.89 0.19
N VAL A 56 -3.04 3.15 0.45
CA VAL A 56 -4.05 3.52 1.44
C VAL A 56 -5.06 4.52 0.88
N PHE A 57 -6.25 4.56 1.47
CA PHE A 57 -7.29 5.56 1.22
C PHE A 57 -8.08 5.81 2.50
N LEU A 58 -8.81 6.91 2.56
CA LEU A 58 -9.58 7.28 3.75
C LEU A 58 -11.07 7.18 3.46
N VAL A 59 -11.80 6.62 4.43
CA VAL A 59 -13.25 6.49 4.39
C VAL A 59 -13.87 7.49 5.36
N ASP A 60 -14.85 8.26 4.90
CA ASP A 60 -15.66 9.13 5.74
C ASP A 60 -16.91 8.38 6.20
N LEU A 61 -17.07 8.23 7.51
CA LEU A 61 -18.20 7.53 8.16
C LEU A 61 -19.12 8.47 8.94
N ARG A 62 -18.92 9.79 8.85
CA ARG A 62 -19.77 10.75 9.52
C ARG A 62 -21.20 10.69 8.92
N PRO A 63 -22.25 10.92 9.74
CA PRO A 63 -23.64 10.96 9.28
C PRO A 63 -23.89 12.00 8.18
#